data_AF-D2S0G2-F1
#
_entry.id   AF-D2S0G2-F1
#
_cell.length_a   1.000
_cell.length_b   1.000
_cell.length_c   1.000
_cell.angle_alpha   90.00
_cell.angle_beta   90.00
_cell.angle_gamma   90.00
#
_symmetry.space_group_name_H-M   'P 1'
#
loop_
_entity.id
_entity.type
_entity.pdbx_description
1 polymer ?
#
loop_
_entity_poly.entity_id
_entity_poly.type
_entity_poly.pdbx_seq_one_letter_code
_entity_poly.pdbx_strand_id
1 'polypeptide(L)'
;MSEPGSIPFSKWEGEYVRHLTVSPDGSVYVVPSGTHERLHQSIIGDSIIGEQFDGPSGTKVELALTGWVQLQSDQLIDRVNVDAPNGFDQTELVRTFAKMHEAGSIAVAFHPSGEVLTSTTDELALPGNGDRVPVPLENEK
;
A
#
# COMPACT_ATOMS: atom_id res chain seq x y z
N MET A 1 7.86 -26.40 -2.42
CA MET A 1 7.06 -25.32 -3.04
C MET A 1 5.98 -24.97 -2.05
N SER A 2 6.25 -24.01 -1.17
CA SER A 2 5.24 -23.55 -0.21
C SER A 2 4.19 -22.78 -1.00
N GLU A 3 2.92 -23.16 -0.89
CA GLU A 3 1.82 -22.31 -1.37
C GLU A 3 1.99 -20.93 -0.71
N PRO A 4 1.91 -19.81 -1.46
CA PRO A 4 1.95 -18.49 -0.85
C PRO A 4 0.83 -18.44 0.19
N GLY A 5 1.22 -18.24 1.45
CA GLY A 5 0.32 -18.31 2.60
C GLY A 5 -0.89 -17.41 2.35
N SER A 6 -2.08 -18.01 2.45
CA SER A 6 -3.36 -17.30 2.28
C SER A 6 -3.33 -16.00 3.08
N ILE A 7 -3.49 -14.86 2.39
CA ILE A 7 -3.63 -13.57 3.02
C ILE A 7 -4.80 -13.64 4.02
N PRO A 8 -4.60 -13.37 5.32
CA PRO A 8 -5.60 -13.64 6.35
C PRO A 8 -6.68 -12.54 6.41
N PHE A 9 -6.96 -11.88 5.29
CA PHE A 9 -7.85 -10.75 5.17
C PHE A 9 -8.90 -11.00 4.10
N SER A 10 -10.12 -10.51 4.34
CA SER A 10 -11.20 -10.59 3.37
C SER A 10 -10.88 -9.74 2.15
N LYS A 11 -11.26 -10.24 0.96
CA LYS A 11 -11.28 -9.42 -0.24
C LYS A 11 -12.27 -8.27 -0.06
N TRP A 12 -11.91 -7.11 -0.59
CA TRP A 12 -12.76 -5.95 -0.57
C TRP A 12 -13.77 -6.02 -1.73
N GLU A 13 -15.04 -5.85 -1.41
CA GLU A 13 -16.17 -5.96 -2.34
C GLU A 13 -16.91 -4.62 -2.51
N GLY A 14 -16.26 -3.51 -2.12
CA GLY A 14 -16.80 -2.15 -2.24
C GLY A 14 -17.45 -1.60 -0.96
N GLU A 15 -17.41 -2.35 0.14
CA GLU A 15 -17.92 -1.92 1.43
C GLU A 15 -17.08 -0.79 2.06
N TYR A 16 -17.71 0.00 2.93
CA TYR A 16 -17.03 1.11 3.60
C TYR A 16 -15.96 0.61 4.57
N VAL A 17 -14.71 1.01 4.36
CA VAL A 17 -13.56 0.59 5.17
C VAL A 17 -12.54 1.72 5.35
N ARG A 18 -11.78 1.68 6.44
CA ARG A 18 -10.77 2.70 6.76
C ARG A 18 -9.38 2.37 6.23
N HIS A 19 -9.07 1.09 6.03
CA HIS A 19 -7.81 0.68 5.46
C HIS A 19 -8.02 -0.43 4.42
N LEU A 20 -7.33 -0.28 3.30
CA LEU A 20 -7.20 -1.30 2.28
C LEU A 20 -5.73 -1.61 2.08
N THR A 21 -5.46 -2.84 1.69
CA THR A 21 -4.18 -3.20 1.11
C THR A 21 -4.36 -3.76 -0.29
N VAL A 22 -3.42 -3.44 -1.18
CA VAL A 22 -3.35 -4.01 -2.52
C VAL A 22 -2.13 -4.89 -2.58
N SER A 23 -2.33 -6.15 -2.95
CA SER A 23 -1.24 -7.09 -3.18
C SER A 23 -0.52 -6.80 -4.50
N PRO A 24 0.70 -7.37 -4.71
CA PRO A 24 1.44 -7.18 -5.95
C PRO A 24 0.68 -7.61 -7.21
N ASP A 25 -0.20 -8.63 -7.10
CA ASP A 25 -1.04 -9.09 -8.22
C ASP A 25 -2.25 -8.19 -8.51
N GLY A 26 -2.46 -7.15 -7.69
CA GLY A 26 -3.56 -6.20 -7.81
C GLY A 26 -4.81 -6.54 -7.00
N SER A 27 -4.88 -7.70 -6.34
CA SER A 27 -5.99 -8.05 -5.45
C SER A 27 -6.06 -7.11 -4.25
N VAL A 28 -7.27 -6.69 -3.89
CA VAL A 28 -7.54 -5.73 -2.81
C VAL A 28 -8.16 -6.43 -1.61
N TYR A 29 -7.62 -6.16 -0.43
CA TYR A 29 -8.05 -6.77 0.83
C TYR A 29 -8.33 -5.70 1.89
N VAL A 30 -9.27 -5.99 2.80
CA VAL A 30 -9.58 -5.13 3.93
C VAL A 30 -8.61 -5.38 5.08
N VAL A 31 -7.97 -4.32 5.57
CA VAL A 31 -7.08 -4.40 6.74
C VAL A 31 -7.77 -3.78 7.95
N PRO A 32 -8.21 -4.56 8.94
CA PRO A 32 -8.73 -4.01 10.18
C PRO A 32 -7.71 -3.10 10.86
N SER A 33 -8.18 -2.04 11.52
CA SER A 33 -7.29 -1.15 12.28
C SER A 33 -6.41 -1.93 13.28
N GLY A 34 -5.12 -1.59 13.35
CA GLY A 34 -4.16 -2.28 14.23
C GLY A 34 -3.72 -3.67 13.76
N THR A 35 -3.94 -4.02 12.48
CA THR A 35 -3.52 -5.33 11.93
C THR A 35 -2.50 -5.23 10.79
N HIS A 36 -1.92 -4.05 10.55
CA HIS A 36 -0.86 -3.86 9.55
C HIS A 36 0.39 -4.68 9.91
N GLU A 37 0.67 -4.84 11.20
CA GLU A 37 1.75 -5.67 11.75
C GLU A 37 1.51 -7.15 11.45
N ARG A 38 0.24 -7.61 11.44
CA ARG A 38 -0.10 -8.99 11.08
C ARG A 38 0.08 -9.23 9.57
N LEU A 39 -0.30 -8.25 8.74
CA LEU A 39 -0.03 -8.29 7.30
C LEU A 39 1.47 -8.35 7.07
N HIS A 40 2.22 -7.43 7.66
CA HIS A 40 3.67 -7.38 7.57
C HIS A 40 4.32 -8.70 8.01
N GLN A 41 3.98 -9.25 9.17
CA GLN A 41 4.51 -10.55 9.61
C GLN A 41 4.18 -11.69 8.63
N SER A 42 3.02 -11.66 7.97
CA SER A 42 2.63 -12.70 7.00
C SER A 42 3.41 -12.61 5.68
N ILE A 43 3.83 -11.41 5.28
CA ILE A 43 4.50 -11.15 3.99
C ILE A 43 6.02 -11.12 4.14
N ILE A 44 6.51 -10.41 5.15
CA ILE A 44 7.92 -10.07 5.35
C ILE A 44 8.52 -10.95 6.46
N GLY A 45 7.72 -11.33 7.45
CA GLY A 45 8.16 -12.09 8.61
C GLY A 45 9.21 -11.31 9.40
N ASP A 46 10.30 -12.00 9.77
CA ASP A 46 11.40 -11.41 10.52
C ASP A 46 12.47 -10.77 9.60
N SER A 47 12.20 -10.66 8.30
CA SER A 47 13.13 -10.07 7.34
C SER A 47 13.19 -8.55 7.49
N ILE A 48 14.39 -7.98 7.49
CA ILE A 48 14.58 -6.53 7.56
C ILE A 48 14.82 -6.02 6.14
N ILE A 49 13.75 -5.51 5.51
CA ILE A 49 13.81 -5.02 4.12
C ILE A 49 14.20 -3.54 4.11
N GLY A 50 13.74 -2.76 5.10
CA GLY A 50 14.00 -1.33 5.17
C GLY A 50 15.49 -0.97 5.29
N GLU A 51 16.33 -1.83 5.84
CA GLU A 51 17.79 -1.61 5.97
C GLU A 51 18.53 -1.60 4.63
N GLN A 52 17.92 -2.11 3.55
CA GLN A 52 18.52 -2.13 2.22
C GLN A 52 18.33 -0.81 1.45
N PHE A 53 17.53 0.12 1.99
CA PHE A 53 17.19 1.38 1.35
C PHE A 53 17.48 2.55 2.27
N ASP A 54 18.13 3.58 1.73
CA ASP A 54 18.25 4.86 2.42
C ASP A 54 16.87 5.54 2.44
N GLY A 55 16.29 5.74 3.63
CA GLY A 55 14.95 6.35 3.74
C GLY A 55 14.23 6.11 5.06
N PRO A 56 12.96 6.56 5.16
CA PRO A 56 12.11 6.25 6.31
C PRO A 56 11.87 4.75 6.42
N SER A 57 11.83 4.24 7.65
CA SER A 57 11.50 2.84 7.95
C SER A 57 10.12 2.72 8.60
N GLY A 58 9.51 1.54 8.47
CA GLY A 58 8.26 1.21 9.12
C GLY A 58 7.41 0.23 8.33
N THR A 59 6.44 -0.39 9.01
CA THR A 59 5.58 -1.47 8.49
C THR A 59 5.03 -1.21 7.08
N LYS A 60 4.49 0.00 6.84
CA LYS A 60 3.88 0.35 5.54
C LYS A 60 4.92 0.61 4.45
N VAL A 61 6.07 1.17 4.81
CA VAL A 61 7.19 1.37 3.88
C VAL A 61 7.74 0.03 3.44
N GLU A 62 8.00 -0.88 4.38
CA GLU A 62 8.53 -2.20 4.04
C GLU A 62 7.54 -3.02 3.20
N LEU A 63 6.24 -2.90 3.46
CA LEU A 63 5.21 -3.46 2.59
C LEU A 63 5.27 -2.83 1.17
N ALA A 64 5.40 -1.52 1.05
CA ALA A 64 5.59 -0.84 -0.24
C ALA A 64 6.82 -1.34 -1.00
N LEU A 65 7.94 -1.57 -0.32
CA LEU A 65 9.16 -2.13 -0.92
C LEU A 65 8.98 -3.57 -1.43
N THR A 66 7.96 -4.30 -0.97
CA THR A 66 7.60 -5.63 -1.48
C THR A 66 6.48 -5.60 -2.53
N GLY A 67 6.09 -4.40 -2.98
CA GLY A 67 5.04 -4.18 -3.98
C GLY A 67 3.62 -4.21 -3.48
N TRP A 68 3.44 -4.25 -2.16
CA TRP A 68 2.15 -4.06 -1.52
C TRP A 68 1.81 -2.57 -1.40
N VAL A 69 0.53 -2.23 -1.41
CA VAL A 69 0.07 -0.84 -1.29
C VAL A 69 -0.83 -0.73 -0.07
N GLN A 70 -0.72 0.36 0.67
CA GLN A 70 -1.57 0.64 1.83
C GLN A 70 -2.36 1.91 1.57
N LEU A 71 -3.70 1.84 1.58
CA LEU A 71 -4.59 3.00 1.51
C LEU A 71 -5.24 3.18 2.88
N GLN A 72 -5.24 4.42 3.40
CA GLN A 72 -5.75 4.71 4.73
C GLN A 72 -6.48 6.05 4.80
N SER A 73 -7.57 6.06 5.57
CA SER A 73 -8.21 7.28 6.07
C SER A 73 -8.39 7.18 7.58
N ASP A 74 -7.88 8.17 8.32
CA ASP A 74 -8.06 8.24 9.77
C ASP A 74 -9.35 9.00 10.17
N GLN A 75 -10.03 9.63 9.20
CA GLN A 75 -11.17 10.55 9.38
C GLN A 75 -10.92 11.75 10.30
N LEU A 76 -9.68 11.94 10.77
CA LEU A 76 -9.29 13.07 11.61
C LEU A 76 -8.89 14.26 10.74
N ILE A 77 -8.40 13.97 9.54
CA ILE A 77 -8.09 14.95 8.51
C ILE A 77 -8.86 14.64 7.24
N ASP A 78 -9.14 15.68 6.47
CA ASP A 78 -9.81 15.60 5.17
C ASP A 78 -8.85 15.10 4.08
N ARG A 79 -8.29 13.91 4.30
CA ARG A 79 -7.24 13.32 3.47
C ARG A 79 -7.22 11.80 3.53
N VAL A 80 -7.01 11.18 2.37
CA VAL A 80 -6.54 9.80 2.30
C VAL A 80 -5.04 9.77 2.06
N ASN A 81 -4.34 8.87 2.75
CA ASN A 81 -2.91 8.66 2.57
C ASN A 81 -2.67 7.29 1.94
N VAL A 82 -1.70 7.22 1.04
CA VAL A 82 -1.32 6.00 0.33
C VAL A 82 0.19 5.81 0.46
N ASP A 83 0.60 4.64 0.95
CA ASP A 83 2.00 4.18 0.86
C ASP A 83 2.07 3.17 -0.28
N ALA A 84 2.87 3.48 -1.29
CA ALA A 84 2.88 2.74 -2.54
C ALA A 84 4.31 2.50 -3.06
N PRO A 85 4.54 1.43 -3.83
CA PRO A 85 5.73 1.33 -4.64
C PRO A 85 5.72 2.36 -5.77
N ASN A 86 6.89 2.77 -6.24
CA ASN A 86 7.05 3.71 -7.37
C ASN A 86 6.20 3.34 -8.60
N GLY A 87 6.05 2.05 -8.88
CA GLY A 87 5.28 1.53 -10.01
C GLY A 87 3.76 1.49 -9.85
N PHE A 88 3.20 1.97 -8.74
CA PHE A 88 1.77 1.90 -8.49
C PHE A 88 0.96 2.79 -9.43
N ASP A 89 -0.12 2.22 -9.99
CA ASP A 89 -0.83 2.78 -11.14
C ASP A 89 -2.37 2.73 -11.01
N GLN A 90 -2.93 2.21 -9.91
CA GLN A 90 -4.38 2.07 -9.76
C GLN A 90 -5.08 3.37 -9.33
N THR A 91 -5.04 4.37 -10.20
CA THR A 91 -5.64 5.70 -9.99
C THR A 91 -7.12 5.58 -9.61
N GLU A 92 -7.88 4.75 -10.31
CA GLU A 92 -9.32 4.59 -10.06
C GLU A 92 -9.64 3.95 -8.70
N LEU A 93 -8.79 3.05 -8.20
CA LEU A 93 -8.94 2.50 -6.84
C LEU A 93 -8.77 3.60 -5.80
N VAL A 94 -7.70 4.40 -5.92
CA VAL A 94 -7.43 5.50 -4.98
C VAL A 94 -8.55 6.54 -5.02
N ARG A 95 -9.06 6.89 -6.21
CA ARG A 95 -10.21 7.77 -6.37
C ARG A 95 -11.47 7.21 -5.73
N THR A 96 -11.76 5.93 -5.93
CA THR A 96 -12.93 5.26 -5.34
C THR A 96 -12.84 5.30 -3.82
N PHE A 97 -11.67 4.99 -3.26
CA PHE A 97 -11.42 5.06 -1.83
C PHE A 97 -11.53 6.50 -1.29
N ALA A 98 -10.96 7.48 -1.98
CA ALA A 98 -11.08 8.90 -1.60
C ALA A 98 -12.55 9.37 -1.58
N LYS A 99 -13.33 9.02 -2.62
CA LYS A 99 -14.77 9.33 -2.71
C LYS A 99 -15.58 8.69 -1.60
N MET A 100 -15.27 7.44 -1.24
CA MET A 100 -15.90 6.76 -0.10
C MET A 100 -15.76 7.57 1.19
N HIS A 101 -14.62 8.25 1.39
CA HIS A 101 -14.34 9.07 2.57
C HIS A 101 -14.66 10.56 2.40
N GLU A 102 -15.25 10.96 1.26
CA GLU A 102 -15.47 12.38 0.91
C GLU A 102 -14.19 13.23 1.03
N ALA A 103 -13.02 12.64 0.76
CA ALA A 103 -11.75 13.28 1.03
C ALA A 103 -11.48 14.45 0.07
N GLY A 104 -11.16 15.61 0.64
CA GLY A 104 -10.75 16.82 -0.07
C GLY A 104 -9.32 16.77 -0.59
N SER A 105 -8.48 15.85 -0.10
CA SER A 105 -7.11 15.65 -0.58
C SER A 105 -6.64 14.20 -0.56
N ILE A 106 -5.64 13.92 -1.39
CA ILE A 106 -4.96 12.63 -1.51
C ILE A 106 -3.46 12.90 -1.38
N ALA A 107 -2.77 12.10 -0.57
CA ALA A 107 -1.31 12.05 -0.53
C ALA A 107 -0.83 10.63 -0.84
N VAL A 108 0.05 10.49 -1.83
CA VAL A 108 0.67 9.21 -2.22
C VAL A 108 2.17 9.32 -2.01
N ALA A 109 2.70 8.57 -1.04
CA ALA A 109 4.13 8.42 -0.82
C ALA A 109 4.63 7.21 -1.59
N PHE A 110 5.60 7.44 -2.48
CA PHE A 110 6.21 6.42 -3.32
C PHE A 110 7.55 5.95 -2.72
N HIS A 111 7.72 4.63 -2.69
CA HIS A 111 8.89 3.97 -2.15
C HIS A 111 9.58 3.11 -3.23
N PRO A 112 10.92 3.09 -3.29
CA PRO A 112 11.88 3.75 -2.38
C PRO A 112 12.21 5.19 -2.75
N SER A 113 11.56 5.81 -3.76
CA SER A 113 11.98 7.14 -4.24
C SER A 113 11.85 8.23 -3.18
N GLY A 114 10.94 8.06 -2.22
CA GLY A 114 10.58 9.08 -1.23
C GLY A 114 9.74 10.22 -1.83
N GLU A 115 9.34 10.11 -3.09
CA GLU A 115 8.50 11.10 -3.76
C GLU A 115 7.09 11.10 -3.14
N VAL A 116 6.54 12.30 -2.94
CA VAL A 116 5.17 12.45 -2.45
C VAL A 116 4.36 13.24 -3.47
N LEU A 117 3.33 12.59 -4.02
CA LEU A 117 2.32 13.22 -4.85
C LEU A 117 1.15 13.67 -3.97
N THR A 118 0.78 14.94 -4.08
CA THR A 118 -0.46 15.47 -3.48
C THR A 118 -1.40 15.93 -4.58
N SER A 119 -2.68 15.59 -4.44
CA SER A 119 -3.70 15.94 -5.44
C SER A 119 -5.10 15.99 -4.83
N THR A 120 -6.05 16.57 -5.56
CA THR A 120 -7.47 16.40 -5.28
C THR A 120 -7.97 15.09 -5.87
N THR A 121 -9.16 14.65 -5.46
CA THR A 121 -9.75 13.39 -5.92
C THR A 121 -9.95 13.35 -7.44
N ASP A 122 -10.37 14.44 -8.07
CA ASP A 122 -10.65 14.46 -9.51
C ASP A 122 -9.40 14.66 -10.38
N GLU A 123 -8.34 15.24 -9.82
CA GLU A 123 -7.10 15.56 -10.54
C GLU A 123 -6.02 14.48 -10.40
N LEU A 124 -6.22 13.49 -9.51
CA LEU A 124 -5.23 12.46 -9.26
C LEU A 124 -4.87 11.73 -10.56
N ALA A 125 -3.58 11.70 -10.88
CA ALA A 125 -3.01 10.87 -11.93
C ALA A 125 -1.74 10.20 -11.38
N LEU A 126 -1.78 8.88 -11.21
CA LEU A 126 -0.60 8.12 -10.82
C LEU A 126 0.34 7.94 -12.03
N PRO A 127 1.67 7.84 -11.82
CA PRO A 127 2.66 7.87 -12.88
C PRO A 127 2.47 6.76 -13.93
N GLY A 128 1.93 5.61 -13.52
CA GLY A 128 1.52 4.53 -14.42
C GLY A 128 2.71 3.80 -15.07
N ASN A 129 2.78 2.48 -14.88
CA ASN A 129 3.67 1.55 -15.60
C ASN A 129 5.12 1.39 -15.10
N GLY A 130 5.35 1.49 -13.78
CA GLY A 130 6.61 1.03 -13.19
C GLY A 130 6.46 -0.37 -12.58
N ASP A 131 7.58 -1.07 -12.37
CA ASP A 131 7.57 -2.27 -11.54
C ASP A 131 7.18 -1.90 -10.10
N ARG A 132 6.28 -2.69 -9.52
CA ARG A 132 5.84 -2.50 -8.13
C ARG A 132 6.90 -2.92 -7.11
N VAL A 133 7.94 -3.62 -7.53
CA VAL A 133 8.90 -4.23 -6.60
C VAL A 133 10.30 -3.80 -6.99
N PRO A 134 11.04 -3.08 -6.13
CA PRO A 134 12.48 -2.95 -6.28
C PRO A 134 13.27 -4.11 -5.64
N VAL A 135 12.63 -5.06 -4.96
CA VAL A 135 13.34 -6.07 -4.15
C VAL A 135 13.24 -7.47 -4.76
N PRO A 136 14.32 -8.03 -5.32
CA PRO A 136 14.54 -9.46 -5.27
C PRO A 136 14.69 -9.84 -3.79
N LEU A 137 13.74 -10.59 -3.23
CA LEU A 137 13.90 -11.21 -1.91
C LEU A 137 14.92 -12.34 -2.06
N GLU A 138 16.22 -12.03 -2.12
CA GLU A 138 17.24 -13.05 -1.93
C GLU A 138 17.19 -13.48 -0.47
N ASN A 139 16.55 -14.62 -0.22
CA ASN A 139 16.98 -15.65 0.73
C ASN A 139 16.08 -16.88 0.57
N GLU A 140 16.30 -17.63 -0.52
CA GLU A 140 16.10 -19.07 -0.45
C GLU A 140 17.13 -19.62 0.55
N LYS A 141 16.64 -20.18 1.66
CA LYS A 141 17.41 -21.18 2.42
C LYS A 141 17.00 -22.57 1.98
#